data_AF-A0A3D1R444-F1
#
_entry.id   AF-A0A3D1R444-F1
#
_cell.length_a   1.000
_cell.length_b   1.000
_cell.length_c   1.000
_cell.angle_alpha   90.00
_cell.angle_beta   90.00
_cell.angle_gamma   90.00
#
_symmetry.space_group_name_H-M   'P 1'
#
loop_
_entity.id
_entity.type
_entity.pdbx_description
1 polymer ?
#
loop_
_entity_poly.entity_id
_entity_poly.type
_entity_poly.pdbx_seq_one_letter_code
_entity_poly.pdbx_strand_id
1 'polypeptide(L)'
;LWKLFPDAKVSCDSRYETAYPSSVVEENFRLYGAHEGWQEILRDGEADVVIVEKAEPLASALPSLTGWRRVYEDDAHDVYAREGSELPLRDRRGERIFGSFP
;
A
#
# COMPACT_ATOMS: atom_id res chain seq x y z
N LEU A 1 -18.26 6.00 -18.67
CA LEU A 1 -16.99 6.73 -18.86
C LEU A 1 -16.11 6.45 -17.65
N TRP A 2 -15.13 5.55 -17.76
CA TRP A 2 -14.15 5.31 -16.71
C TRP A 2 -13.23 6.54 -16.63
N LYS A 3 -13.28 7.28 -15.53
CA LYS A 3 -12.32 8.37 -15.25
C LYS A 3 -11.11 7.77 -14.54
N LEU A 4 -10.18 7.16 -15.28
CA LEU A 4 -8.81 6.98 -14.80
C LEU A 4 -8.14 8.36 -15.01
N PHE A 5 -8.11 9.29 -14.03
CA PHE A 5 -7.21 9.29 -12.87
C PHE A 5 -5.83 8.72 -13.23
N PRO A 6 -4.83 9.58 -13.56
CA PRO A 6 -3.50 9.06 -13.91
C PRO A 6 -2.33 9.61 -13.08
N ASP A 7 -2.54 10.32 -11.96
CA ASP A 7 -1.37 10.85 -11.22
C ASP A 7 -0.75 9.85 -10.24
N ALA A 8 -1.31 8.64 -10.11
CA ALA A 8 -0.76 7.58 -9.27
C ALA A 8 -0.67 6.25 -10.05
N LYS A 9 0.51 5.63 -10.03
CA LYS A 9 0.72 4.25 -10.47
C LYS A 9 0.34 3.31 -9.33
N VAL A 10 -0.33 2.20 -9.64
CA VAL A 10 -0.66 1.14 -8.66
C VAL A 10 0.13 -0.13 -8.95
N SER A 11 0.55 -0.84 -7.90
CA SER A 11 1.41 -2.04 -8.01
C SER A 11 0.69 -3.26 -8.60
N CYS A 12 -0.61 -3.38 -8.34
CA CYS A 12 -1.48 -4.41 -8.88
C CYS A 12 -2.93 -3.91 -8.84
N ASP A 13 -3.70 -4.21 -9.89
CA ASP A 13 -5.12 -3.91 -9.98
C ASP A 13 -5.85 -5.19 -10.37
N SER A 14 -6.67 -5.73 -9.46
CA SER A 14 -7.38 -7.00 -9.66
C SER A 14 -8.35 -6.96 -10.85
N ARG A 15 -8.73 -5.78 -11.34
CA ARG A 15 -9.55 -5.63 -12.55
C ARG A 15 -8.79 -6.00 -13.83
N TYR A 16 -7.47 -6.12 -13.75
CA TYR A 16 -6.58 -6.39 -14.87
C TYR A 16 -5.67 -7.61 -14.61
N GLU A 17 -6.11 -8.59 -13.81
CA GLU A 17 -5.31 -9.78 -13.49
C GLU A 17 -4.77 -10.52 -14.73
N THR A 18 -5.51 -10.52 -15.85
CA THR A 18 -5.05 -11.13 -17.11
C THR A 18 -3.99 -10.31 -17.86
N ALA A 19 -3.74 -9.07 -17.46
CA ALA A 19 -2.80 -8.15 -18.10
C ALA A 19 -1.45 -8.06 -17.38
N TYR A 20 -1.36 -8.55 -16.14
CA TYR A 20 -0.10 -8.57 -15.39
C TYR A 20 0.64 -9.91 -15.56
N PRO A 21 1.98 -9.89 -15.69
CA PRO A 21 2.77 -11.10 -15.53
C PRO A 21 2.52 -11.73 -14.15
N SER A 22 2.49 -13.06 -14.06
CA SER A 22 2.26 -13.76 -12.78
C SER A 22 3.27 -13.36 -11.69
N SER A 23 4.50 -13.03 -12.09
CA SER A 23 5.54 -12.55 -11.19
C SER A 23 5.15 -11.29 -10.41
N VAL A 24 4.39 -10.37 -11.02
CA VAL A 24 3.93 -9.13 -10.35
C VAL A 24 2.92 -9.46 -9.25
N VAL A 25 2.04 -10.42 -9.52
CA VAL A 25 1.05 -10.90 -8.55
C VAL A 25 1.75 -11.62 -7.39
N GLU A 26 2.71 -12.49 -7.70
CA GLU A 26 3.53 -13.20 -6.72
C GLU A 26 4.36 -12.25 -5.83
N GLU A 27 4.89 -11.16 -6.39
CA GLU A 27 5.57 -10.11 -5.62
C GLU A 27 4.60 -9.39 -4.67
N ASN A 28 3.39 -9.06 -5.11
CA ASN A 28 2.40 -8.46 -4.22
C ASN A 28 2.03 -9.42 -3.07
N PHE A 29 1.82 -10.71 -3.35
CA PHE A 29 1.58 -11.71 -2.29
C PHE A 29 2.77 -11.82 -1.32
N ARG A 30 4.01 -11.82 -1.83
CA ARG A 30 5.21 -11.83 -0.99
C ARG A 30 5.30 -10.61 -0.09
N LEU A 31 4.99 -9.44 -0.65
CA LEU A 31 5.00 -8.17 0.06
C LEU A 31 3.95 -8.15 1.19
N TYR A 32 2.67 -8.35 0.87
CA TYR A 32 1.58 -8.28 1.85
C TYR A 32 1.66 -9.41 2.88
N GLY A 33 2.10 -10.60 2.47
CA GLY A 33 2.37 -11.72 3.39
C GLY A 33 3.61 -11.55 4.26
N ALA A 34 4.39 -10.48 4.08
CA ALA A 34 5.69 -10.26 4.74
C ALA A 34 6.60 -11.49 4.67
N HIS A 35 6.57 -12.20 3.54
CA HIS A 35 7.35 -13.41 3.31
C HIS A 35 8.84 -13.07 3.15
N GLU A 36 9.72 -14.06 3.26
CA GLU A 36 11.15 -13.86 3.08
C GLU A 36 11.45 -13.08 1.78
N GLY A 37 12.27 -12.04 1.89
CA GLY A 37 12.63 -11.22 0.75
C GLY A 37 11.63 -10.09 0.41
N TRP A 38 10.66 -9.78 1.29
CA TRP A 38 9.67 -8.74 1.00
C TRP A 38 10.25 -7.33 1.00
N GLN A 39 11.32 -7.08 1.77
CA GLN A 39 11.97 -5.76 1.88
C GLN A 39 12.62 -5.36 0.55
N GLU A 40 13.13 -6.33 -0.20
CA GLU A 40 13.69 -6.18 -1.54
C GLU A 40 12.68 -5.49 -2.47
N ILE A 41 11.40 -5.84 -2.36
CA ILE A 41 10.34 -5.31 -3.22
C ILE A 41 10.16 -3.80 -3.01
N LEU A 42 10.22 -3.33 -1.76
CA LEU A 42 10.11 -1.89 -1.45
C LEU A 42 11.42 -1.13 -1.65
N ARG A 43 12.56 -1.81 -1.56
CA ARG A 43 13.89 -1.22 -1.81
C ARG A 43 14.13 -1.02 -3.29
N ASP A 44 13.87 -2.05 -4.09
CA ASP A 44 14.19 -2.10 -5.52
C ASP A 44 13.04 -1.55 -6.38
N GLY A 45 11.82 -1.52 -5.84
CA GLY A 45 10.63 -0.99 -6.50
C GLY A 45 10.49 0.54 -6.46
N GLU A 46 9.71 1.08 -7.40
CA GLU A 46 9.35 2.51 -7.49
C GLU A 46 8.24 2.94 -6.51
N ALA A 47 7.87 2.10 -5.53
CA ALA A 47 6.79 2.44 -4.61
C ALA A 47 7.17 3.64 -3.74
N ASP A 48 6.36 4.70 -3.77
CA ASP A 48 6.49 5.87 -2.89
C ASP A 48 5.53 5.80 -1.69
N VAL A 49 4.46 5.01 -1.84
CA VAL A 49 3.36 4.85 -0.89
C VAL A 49 2.95 3.37 -0.83
N VAL A 50 2.70 2.87 0.36
CA VAL A 50 2.13 1.54 0.62
C VAL A 50 0.86 1.71 1.44
N ILE A 51 -0.24 1.12 0.96
CA ILE A 51 -1.49 1.01 1.70
C ILE A 51 -1.54 -0.41 2.22
N VAL A 52 -1.76 -0.60 3.53
CA VAL A 52 -1.78 -1.93 4.14
C VAL A 52 -3.01 -2.07 5.03
N GLU A 53 -3.76 -3.15 4.85
CA GLU A 53 -4.84 -3.50 5.78
C GLU A 53 -4.24 -4.01 7.09
N LYS A 54 -4.81 -3.60 8.23
CA LYS A 54 -4.31 -3.96 9.56
C LYS A 54 -4.28 -5.46 9.84
N ALA A 55 -5.09 -6.25 9.12
CA ALA A 55 -5.13 -7.69 9.21
C ALA A 55 -3.98 -8.39 8.46
N GLU A 56 -3.30 -7.70 7.54
CA GLU A 56 -2.22 -8.27 6.75
C GLU A 56 -0.93 -8.40 7.56
N PRO A 57 -0.12 -9.47 7.36
CA PRO A 57 1.17 -9.63 8.04
C PRO A 57 2.10 -8.42 7.87
N LEU A 58 2.07 -7.77 6.70
CA LEU A 58 2.84 -6.57 6.42
C LEU A 58 2.56 -5.42 7.40
N ALA A 59 1.34 -5.30 7.94
CA ALA A 59 1.01 -4.25 8.92
C ALA A 59 1.86 -4.35 10.19
N SER A 60 2.25 -5.57 10.57
CA SER A 60 3.15 -5.80 11.72
C SER A 60 4.62 -5.59 11.36
N ALA A 61 5.01 -5.88 10.12
CA ALA A 61 6.41 -5.87 9.70
C ALA A 61 6.89 -4.47 9.24
N LEU A 62 6.08 -3.75 8.48
CA LEU A 62 6.41 -2.47 7.87
C LEU A 62 6.84 -1.36 8.86
N PRO A 63 6.29 -1.26 10.09
CA PRO A 63 6.76 -0.28 11.08
C PRO A 63 8.26 -0.37 11.42
N SER A 64 8.87 -1.55 11.23
CA SER A 64 10.30 -1.78 11.51
C SER A 64 11.22 -1.46 10.34
N LEU A 65 10.67 -1.13 9.16
CA LEU A 65 11.45 -0.87 7.96
C LEU A 65 11.91 0.59 7.92
N THR A 66 13.23 0.80 8.00
CA THR A 66 13.86 2.12 7.88
C THR A 66 13.55 2.78 6.53
N GLY A 67 13.41 4.11 6.51
CA GLY A 67 13.14 4.87 5.30
C GLY A 67 11.65 4.96 4.94
N TRP A 68 10.77 4.40 5.78
CA TRP A 68 9.32 4.50 5.66
C TRP A 68 8.72 5.07 6.94
N ARG A 69 7.73 5.94 6.78
CA ARG A 69 6.96 6.49 7.89
C ARG A 69 5.47 6.31 7.65
N ARG A 70 4.72 6.04 8.71
CA ARG A 70 3.26 6.05 8.63
C ARG A 70 2.77 7.49 8.44
N VAL A 71 1.89 7.68 7.45
CA VAL A 71 1.29 8.97 7.10
C VAL A 71 -0.23 8.96 7.27
N TYR A 72 -0.85 7.79 7.36
CA TYR A 72 -2.27 7.66 7.65
C TYR A 72 -2.53 6.43 8.51
N GLU A 73 -3.56 6.51 9.36
CA GLU A 73 -4.11 5.38 10.10
C GLU A 73 -5.62 5.58 10.29
N ASP A 74 -6.41 4.53 10.05
CA ASP A 74 -7.79 4.40 10.50
C ASP A 74 -8.00 3.03 11.17
N ASP A 75 -9.26 2.60 11.36
CA ASP A 75 -9.56 1.33 12.03
C ASP A 75 -9.26 0.09 11.18
N ALA A 76 -9.08 0.24 9.86
CA ALA A 76 -8.91 -0.86 8.91
C ALA A 76 -7.57 -0.81 8.18
N HIS A 77 -7.01 0.37 7.90
CA HIS A 77 -5.82 0.54 7.06
C HIS A 77 -4.80 1.49 7.68
N ASP A 78 -3.55 1.21 7.38
CA ASP A 78 -2.43 2.12 7.55
C ASP A 78 -1.90 2.52 6.16
N VAL A 79 -1.38 3.75 6.03
CA VAL A 79 -0.63 4.17 4.85
C VAL A 79 0.77 4.58 5.27
N TYR A 80 1.75 4.04 4.58
CA TYR A 80 3.15 4.38 4.74
C TYR A 80 3.65 5.11 3.50
N ALA A 81 4.51 6.09 3.69
CA ALA A 81 5.22 6.76 2.61
C ALA A 81 6.72 6.77 2.91
N ARG A 82 7.52 6.96 1.87
CA ARG A 82 8.97 7.15 2.06
C ARG A 82 9.24 8.34 2.98
N GLU A 83 10.30 8.23 3.77
CA GLU A 83 10.83 9.36 4.51
C GLU A 83 11.14 10.53 3.56
N GLY A 84 10.83 11.76 3.98
CA GLY A 84 10.92 12.94 3.12
C GLY A 84 9.68 13.20 2.24
N SER A 85 8.68 12.31 2.22
CA SER A 85 7.39 12.61 1.59
C SER A 85 6.71 13.82 2.26
N GLU A 86 6.04 14.66 1.46
CA GLU A 86 5.24 15.81 1.92
C GLU A 86 3.83 15.41 2.41
N LEU A 87 3.48 14.11 2.37
CA LEU A 87 2.15 13.66 2.80
C LEU A 87 1.94 13.91 4.31
N PRO A 88 0.85 14.58 4.72
CA PRO A 88 0.61 14.88 6.12
C PRO A 88 0.30 13.61 6.91
N LEU A 89 0.69 13.56 8.19
CA LEU A 89 0.20 12.55 9.11
C LEU A 89 -1.29 12.79 9.40
N ARG A 90 -2.12 11.77 9.24
CA ARG A 90 -3.55 11.79 9.55
C ARG A 90 -3.94 10.55 10.36
N ASP A 91 -4.64 10.77 11.47
CA ASP A 91 -5.23 9.71 12.28
C ASP A 91 -6.75 9.89 12.24
N ARG A 92 -7.46 8.85 11.79
CA ARG A 92 -8.92 8.82 11.64
C ARG A 92 -9.54 7.62 12.37
N ARG A 93 -8.81 7.03 13.32
CA ARG A 93 -9.35 5.92 14.11
C ARG A 93 -10.63 6.32 14.84
N GLY A 94 -11.59 5.42 14.89
CA GLY A 94 -12.92 5.66 15.46
C GLY A 94 -13.85 6.53 14.62
N GLU A 95 -13.42 7.04 13.47
CA GLU A 95 -14.30 7.75 12.53
C GLU A 95 -14.99 6.76 11.59
N ARG A 96 -16.31 6.95 11.39
CA ARG A 96 -17.00 6.23 10.30
C ARG A 96 -16.68 6.87 8.96
N ILE A 97 -16.06 6.09 8.08
CA ILE A 97 -15.81 6.45 6.70
C ILE A 97 -16.99 5.99 5.84
N PHE A 98 -17.78 6.93 5.35
CA PHE A 98 -18.87 6.63 4.43
C PHE A 98 -18.37 6.71 2.98
N GLY A 99 -18.36 5.57 2.29
CA GLY A 99 -18.15 5.55 0.85
C GLY A 99 -19.34 6.20 0.15
N SER A 100 -19.11 7.29 -0.59
CA SER A 100 -20.07 7.76 -1.58
C SER A 100 -19.58 7.30 -2.94
N PHE A 101 -20.28 6.33 -3.53
CA PHE A 101 -20.09 5.96 -4.91
C PHE A 101 -21.12 6.72 -5.77
N PRO A 102 -20.72 7.29 -6.91
CA PRO A 102 -21.67 7.88 -7.87
C PRO A 102 -22.59 6.82 -8.49
#